data_AF-A0A6A5G8Z8-F1
#
_entry.id   AF-A0A6A5G8Z8-F1
#
_cell.length_a   1.000
_cell.length_b   1.000
_cell.length_c   1.000
_cell.angle_alpha   90.00
_cell.angle_beta   90.00
_cell.angle_gamma   90.00
#
_symmetry.space_group_name_H-M   'P 1'
#
loop_
_entity.id
_entity.type
_entity.pdbx_description
1 polymer ?
#
loop_
_entity_poly.entity_id
_entity_poly.type
_entity_poly.pdbx_seq_one_letter_code
_entity_poly.pdbx_strand_id
1 'polypeptide(L)'
;MVLKFFLMFLAALAVNVATFARITLFYLNSEYRNDKEKWVMVRKNMRLFVQTILQDALFFVDNLFTYQMGQLSNHRFWFFICATFIWQSIHTMDGFIMIMFNDRMHILKKFMFGTSEVTSSG
;
A
#
# COMPACT_ATOMS: atom_id res chain seq x y z
N MET A 1 24.54 5.48 9.91
CA MET A 1 23.32 5.10 10.65
C MET A 1 22.12 5.01 9.70
N VAL A 2 21.83 6.06 8.92
CA VAL A 2 20.73 6.10 7.93
C VAL A 2 20.77 4.97 6.91
N LEU A 3 21.95 4.63 6.36
CA LEU A 3 22.10 3.50 5.42
C LEU A 3 21.65 2.16 6.01
N LYS A 4 21.88 1.92 7.31
CA LYS A 4 21.47 0.67 7.97
C LYS A 4 19.95 0.58 8.08
N PHE A 5 19.30 1.67 8.46
CA PHE A 5 17.83 1.74 8.49
C PHE A 5 17.22 1.55 7.11
N PHE A 6 17.81 2.17 6.09
CA PHE A 6 17.40 1.99 4.70
C PHE A 6 17.50 0.54 4.23
N LEU A 7 18.62 -0.14 4.52
CA LEU A 7 18.82 -1.54 4.16
C LEU A 7 17.88 -2.49 4.92
N MET A 8 17.65 -2.26 6.21
CA MET A 8 16.68 -3.04 6.99
C MET A 8 15.25 -2.90 6.43
N PHE A 9 14.89 -1.69 6.00
CA PHE A 9 13.58 -1.43 5.41
C PHE A 9 13.42 -2.09 4.03
N LEU A 10 14.46 -2.00 3.19
CA LEU A 10 14.48 -2.66 1.89
C LEU A 10 14.38 -4.18 2.03
N ALA A 11 15.03 -4.76 3.04
CA ALA A 11 14.91 -6.17 3.36
C ALA A 11 13.49 -6.55 3.80
N ALA A 12 12.85 -5.75 4.66
CA ALA A 12 11.46 -5.98 5.07
C ALA A 12 10.50 -5.93 3.87
N LEU A 13 10.63 -4.92 3.00
CA LEU A 13 9.84 -4.81 1.77
C LEU A 13 10.05 -6.02 0.86
N ALA A 14 11.31 -6.47 0.69
CA ALA A 14 11.62 -7.65 -0.11
C ALA A 14 10.99 -8.93 0.46
N VAL A 15 11.00 -9.12 1.78
CA VAL A 15 10.35 -10.25 2.45
C VAL A 15 8.83 -10.21 2.25
N ASN A 16 8.21 -9.05 2.38
CA ASN A 16 6.76 -8.89 2.19
C ASN A 16 6.36 -9.16 0.73
N VAL A 17 7.13 -8.67 -0.25
CA VAL A 17 6.92 -8.97 -1.67
C VAL A 17 7.12 -10.45 -1.97
N ALA A 18 8.18 -11.07 -1.44
CA ALA A 18 8.45 -12.50 -1.63
C ALA A 18 7.34 -13.38 -1.03
N THR A 19 6.85 -13.00 0.15
CA THR A 19 5.74 -13.68 0.84
C THR A 19 4.46 -13.57 0.02
N PHE A 20 4.14 -12.38 -0.48
CA PHE A 20 3.00 -12.17 -1.37
C PHE A 20 3.11 -12.99 -2.65
N ALA A 21 4.29 -13.02 -3.28
CA ALA A 21 4.52 -13.80 -4.50
C ALA A 21 4.32 -15.31 -4.22
N ARG A 22 4.88 -15.83 -3.13
CA ARG A 22 4.70 -17.23 -2.70
C ARG A 22 3.23 -17.57 -2.46
N ILE A 23 2.52 -16.73 -1.71
CA ILE A 23 1.10 -16.91 -1.40
C ILE A 23 0.24 -16.85 -2.66
N THR A 24 0.53 -15.90 -3.55
CA THR A 24 -0.17 -15.75 -4.84
C THR A 24 0.03 -16.98 -5.72
N LEU A 25 1.28 -17.46 -5.85
CA LEU A 25 1.59 -18.66 -6.62
C LEU A 25 0.93 -19.92 -6.02
N PHE A 26 0.93 -20.05 -4.69
CA PHE A 26 0.26 -21.15 -3.99
C PHE A 26 -1.25 -21.17 -4.25
N TYR A 27 -1.91 -20.02 -4.20
CA TYR A 27 -3.35 -19.93 -4.46
C TYR A 27 -3.71 -20.05 -5.94
N LEU A 28 -2.86 -19.60 -6.86
CA LEU A 28 -3.09 -19.77 -8.30
C LEU A 28 -2.92 -21.22 -8.76
N ASN A 29 -2.03 -21.97 -8.11
CA ASN A 29 -1.67 -23.35 -8.49
C ASN A 29 -2.42 -24.44 -7.70
N SER A 30 -3.33 -24.08 -6.80
CA SER A 30 -4.06 -25.05 -5.97
C SER A 30 -5.50 -25.26 -6.43
N GLU A 31 -6.07 -26.43 -6.10
CA GLU A 31 -7.48 -26.80 -6.36
C GLU A 31 -8.51 -25.89 -5.65
N TYR A 32 -8.06 -24.89 -4.88
CA TYR A 32 -8.89 -23.86 -4.24
C TYR A 32 -9.78 -23.09 -5.23
N ARG A 33 -9.45 -23.11 -6.53
CA ARG A 33 -10.30 -22.53 -7.58
C ARG A 33 -11.66 -23.24 -7.71
N ASN A 34 -11.75 -24.51 -7.33
CA ASN A 34 -12.97 -25.31 -7.45
C ASN A 34 -14.00 -25.04 -6.34
N ASP A 35 -13.56 -24.46 -5.21
CA ASP A 35 -14.41 -24.09 -4.08
C ASP A 35 -14.66 -22.57 -4.07
N LYS A 36 -15.88 -22.17 -4.46
CA LYS A 36 -16.24 -20.76 -4.64
C LYS A 36 -16.11 -19.94 -3.35
N GLU A 37 -16.46 -20.52 -2.19
CA GLU A 37 -16.42 -19.80 -0.91
C GLU A 37 -14.98 -19.54 -0.47
N LYS A 38 -14.13 -20.57 -0.56
CA LYS A 38 -12.71 -20.43 -0.25
C LYS A 38 -12.02 -19.46 -1.21
N TRP A 39 -12.38 -19.46 -2.50
CA TRP A 39 -11.81 -18.54 -3.48
C TRP A 39 -12.14 -17.05 -3.19
N VAL A 40 -13.32 -16.75 -2.65
CA VAL A 40 -13.68 -15.39 -2.23
C VAL A 40 -12.80 -14.92 -1.07
N MET A 41 -12.60 -15.78 -0.05
CA MET A 41 -11.72 -15.47 1.08
C MET A 41 -10.27 -15.26 0.63
N VAL A 42 -9.77 -16.12 -0.26
CA VAL A 42 -8.43 -16.00 -0.84
C VAL A 42 -8.24 -14.66 -1.56
N ARG A 43 -9.17 -14.27 -2.43
CA ARG A 43 -9.11 -12.97 -3.12
C ARG A 43 -9.13 -11.78 -2.15
N LYS A 44 -9.89 -11.87 -1.06
CA LYS A 44 -9.88 -10.84 -0.01
C LYS A 44 -8.51 -10.76 0.67
N ASN A 45 -7.92 -11.89 1.04
CA ASN A 45 -6.60 -11.92 1.66
C ASN A 45 -5.53 -11.38 0.70
N MET A 46 -5.58 -11.75 -0.58
CA MET A 46 -4.67 -11.21 -1.59
C MET A 46 -4.77 -9.68 -1.72
N ARG A 47 -6.00 -9.13 -1.71
CA ARG A 47 -6.20 -7.67 -1.70
C ARG A 47 -5.55 -7.03 -0.47
N LEU A 48 -5.73 -7.60 0.72
CA LEU A 48 -5.10 -7.10 1.94
C LEU A 48 -3.56 -7.18 1.88
N PHE A 49 -2.99 -8.21 1.26
CA PHE A 49 -1.54 -8.28 1.05
C PHE A 49 -1.03 -7.21 0.07
N VAL A 50 -1.76 -6.97 -1.03
CA VAL A 50 -1.41 -5.89 -1.97
C VAL A 50 -1.45 -4.54 -1.25
N GLN A 51 -2.46 -4.32 -0.40
CA GLN A 51 -2.52 -3.15 0.47
C GLN A 51 -1.24 -3.04 1.29
N THR A 52 -0.83 -4.07 2.04
CA THR A 52 0.40 -4.04 2.85
C THR A 52 1.64 -3.67 2.04
N ILE A 53 1.85 -4.27 0.86
CA ILE A 53 3.01 -3.96 0.01
C ILE A 53 3.02 -2.49 -0.43
N LEU A 54 1.85 -1.96 -0.80
CA LEU A 54 1.74 -0.55 -1.20
C LEU A 54 2.02 0.39 -0.03
N GLN A 55 1.52 0.06 1.17
CA GLN A 55 1.76 0.85 2.38
C GLN A 55 3.24 0.82 2.80
N ASP A 56 3.89 -0.34 2.71
CA ASP A 56 5.33 -0.47 2.98
C ASP A 56 6.16 0.35 1.98
N ALA A 57 5.78 0.33 0.69
CA ALA A 57 6.44 1.14 -0.33
C ALA A 57 6.29 2.65 -0.05
N LEU A 58 5.10 3.09 0.39
CA LEU A 58 4.88 4.48 0.78
C LEU A 58 5.74 4.90 1.98
N PHE A 59 5.80 4.07 3.01
CA PHE A 59 6.64 4.32 4.16
C PHE A 59 8.12 4.41 3.78
N PHE A 60 8.57 3.58 2.84
CA PHE A 60 9.92 3.66 2.30
C PHE A 60 10.20 5.01 1.62
N VAL A 61 9.26 5.48 0.79
CA VAL A 61 9.38 6.79 0.12
C VAL A 61 9.45 7.91 1.15
N ASP A 62 8.64 7.86 2.21
CA ASP A 62 8.66 8.85 3.29
C ASP A 62 10.02 8.93 3.99
N ASN A 63 10.58 7.78 4.34
CA ASN A 63 11.90 7.71 4.97
C ASN A 63 13.01 8.18 4.03
N LEU A 64 12.93 7.84 2.74
CA LEU A 64 13.88 8.32 1.73
C LEU A 64 13.86 9.85 1.64
N PHE A 65 12.67 10.45 1.56
CA PHE A 65 12.55 11.90 1.45
C PHE A 65 12.94 12.62 2.74
N THR A 66 12.52 12.12 3.89
CA THR A 66 12.82 12.73 5.19
C THR A 66 14.31 12.68 5.53
N TYR A 67 14.97 11.53 5.32
CA TYR A 67 16.34 11.33 5.79
C TYR A 67 17.43 11.51 4.74
N GLN A 68 17.17 11.23 3.46
CA GLN A 68 18.17 11.39 2.41
C GLN A 68 17.96 12.69 1.63
N MET A 69 16.75 12.92 1.12
CA MET A 69 16.49 14.12 0.32
C MET A 69 16.49 15.39 1.17
N GLY A 70 16.01 15.33 2.42
CA GLY A 70 16.08 16.44 3.38
C GLY A 70 17.49 16.92 3.68
N GLN A 71 18.51 16.05 3.51
CA GLN A 71 19.92 16.39 3.73
C GLN A 71 20.64 16.91 2.46
N LEU A 72 19.99 16.86 1.29
CA LEU A 72 20.58 17.38 0.04
C LEU A 72 20.72 18.90 0.02
N SER A 73 19.98 19.61 0.88
CA SER A 73 20.09 21.06 1.02
C SER A 73 20.24 21.43 2.49
N ASN A 74 21.21 22.30 2.78
CA ASN A 74 21.39 22.89 4.10
C ASN A 74 20.34 23.98 4.42
N HIS A 75 19.42 24.25 3.50
CA HIS A 75 18.40 25.26 3.68
C HIS A 75 17.29 24.75 4.62
N ARG A 76 17.08 25.42 5.76
CA ARG A 76 16.13 24.99 6.80
C ARG A 76 14.69 24.83 6.30
N PHE A 77 14.29 25.65 5.32
CA PHE A 77 12.98 25.53 4.68
C PHE A 77 12.83 24.25 3.83
N TRP A 78 13.91 23.77 3.21
CA TRP A 78 13.88 22.52 2.44
C TRP A 78 13.60 21.33 3.35
N PHE A 79 14.34 21.24 4.47
CA PHE A 79 14.10 20.21 5.46
C PHE A 79 12.67 20.28 6.02
N PHE A 80 12.15 21.50 6.27
CA PHE A 80 10.77 21.68 6.71
C PHE A 80 9.75 21.13 5.70
N ILE A 81 9.90 21.43 4.40
CA ILE A 81 9.00 20.92 3.36
C ILE A 81 9.09 19.40 3.26
N CYS A 82 10.29 18.82 3.26
CA CYS A 82 10.46 17.36 3.22
C CYS A 82 9.85 16.68 4.45
N ALA A 83 10.09 17.20 5.66
CA ALA A 83 9.62 16.59 6.89
C ALA A 83 8.12 16.77 7.15
N THR A 84 7.47 17.77 6.54
CA THR A 84 6.04 18.08 6.84
C THR A 84 5.13 17.85 5.64
N PHE A 85 5.41 18.47 4.50
CA PHE A 85 4.53 18.42 3.34
C PHE A 85 4.55 17.05 2.67
N ILE A 86 5.75 16.49 2.46
CA ILE A 86 5.89 15.15 1.88
C ILE A 86 5.34 14.10 2.84
N TRP A 87 5.70 14.19 4.12
CA TRP A 87 5.18 13.31 5.17
C TRP A 87 3.64 13.30 5.22
N GLN A 88 2.99 14.47 5.27
CA GLN A 88 1.54 14.57 5.26
C GLN A 88 0.91 14.00 3.98
N SER A 89 1.53 14.27 2.82
CA SER A 89 1.05 13.77 1.54
C SER A 89 1.09 12.24 1.48
N ILE A 90 2.18 11.63 1.96
CA ILE A 90 2.32 10.18 2.01
C ILE A 90 1.33 9.56 2.99
N HIS A 91 1.17 10.16 4.18
CA HIS A 91 0.22 9.65 5.17
C HIS A 91 -1.24 9.75 4.70
N THR A 92 -1.58 10.83 3.98
CA THR A 92 -2.89 10.97 3.33
C THR A 92 -3.10 9.87 2.29
N MET A 93 -2.07 9.58 1.50
CA MET A 93 -2.10 8.53 0.47
C MET A 93 -2.20 7.12 1.09
N ASP A 94 -1.55 6.87 2.22
CA ASP A 94 -1.68 5.62 2.99
C ASP A 94 -3.14 5.40 3.48
N GLY A 95 -3.74 6.42 4.07
CA GLY A 95 -5.15 6.38 4.47
C GLY A 95 -6.09 6.17 3.29
N PHE A 96 -5.78 6.77 2.14
CA PHE A 96 -6.53 6.57 0.91
C PHE A 96 -6.46 5.11 0.40
N ILE A 97 -5.27 4.50 0.41
CA ILE A 97 -5.09 3.08 0.06
C ILE A 97 -5.90 2.20 1.01
N MET A 98 -5.87 2.46 2.32
CA MET A 98 -6.69 1.72 3.28
C MET A 98 -8.19 1.80 2.95
N ILE A 99 -8.69 3.00 2.59
CA ILE A 99 -10.10 3.17 2.20
C ILE A 99 -10.40 2.37 0.92
N MET A 100 -9.54 2.44 -0.09
CA MET A 100 -9.72 1.72 -1.35
C MET A 100 -9.79 0.20 -1.18
N PHE A 101 -8.97 -0.36 -0.29
CA PHE A 101 -8.89 -1.80 -0.07
C PHE A 101 -9.89 -2.32 0.98
N ASN A 102 -10.51 -1.45 1.78
CA ASN A 102 -11.54 -1.85 2.74
C ASN A 102 -12.89 -2.12 2.07
N ASP A 103 -13.43 -3.32 2.23
CA ASP A 103 -14.75 -3.72 1.72
C ASP A 103 -15.91 -3.06 2.48
N ARG A 104 -15.71 -2.50 3.69
CA ARG A 104 -16.81 -1.88 4.46
C ARG A 104 -17.05 -0.40 4.13
N MET A 105 -16.11 0.25 3.44
CA MET A 105 -16.12 1.71 3.23
C MET A 105 -16.78 2.12 1.91
N HIS A 106 -17.84 1.42 1.50
CA HIS A 106 -18.55 1.72 0.24
C HIS A 106 -19.15 3.13 0.21
N ILE A 107 -19.60 3.66 1.36
CA ILE A 107 -20.19 5.00 1.45
C ILE A 107 -19.14 6.08 1.15
N LEU A 108 -17.96 5.96 1.74
CA LEU A 108 -16.83 6.87 1.50
C LEU A 108 -16.33 6.78 0.05
N LYS A 109 -16.27 5.57 -0.52
CA LYS A 109 -15.96 5.39 -1.94
C LYS A 109 -17.01 6.03 -2.85
N LYS A 110 -18.30 5.87 -2.54
CA LYS A 110 -19.40 6.46 -3.30
C LYS A 110 -19.35 8.00 -3.24
N PHE A 111 -19.03 8.56 -2.08
CA PHE A 111 -18.85 10.00 -1.91
C PHE A 111 -17.63 10.54 -2.68
N MET A 112 -16.48 9.85 -2.63
CA MET A 112 -15.25 10.32 -3.29
C MET A 112 -15.20 10.09 -4.80
N PHE A 113 -15.77 8.98 -5.28
CA PHE A 113 -15.64 8.56 -6.69
C PHE A 113 -16.95 8.60 -7.47
N GLY A 114 -18.07 8.93 -6.84
CA GLY A 114 -19.36 9.12 -7.53
C GLY A 114 -19.68 8.01 -8.53
N THR A 115 -19.67 6.74 -8.12
CA THR A 115 -20.03 5.67 -9.06
C THR A 115 -21.54 5.68 -9.29
N SER A 116 -21.95 6.15 -10.47
CA SER A 116 -23.24 5.85 -11.08
C SER A 116 -23.38 4.34 -11.19
N GLU A 117 -24.46 3.79 -10.67
CA GLU A 117 -24.81 2.38 -10.82
C GLU A 117 -24.83 2.02 -12.30
N VAL A 118 -23.87 1.20 -12.77
CA VAL A 118 -24.05 0.51 -14.04
C VAL A 118 -25.10 -0.55 -13.78
N THR A 119 -26.34 -0.22 -14.11
CA THR A 119 -27.47 -1.13 -14.16
C THR A 119 -27.15 -2.18 -15.23
N SER A 120 -26.71 -3.35 -14.80
CA SER A 120 -26.63 -4.54 -15.66
C SER A 120 -28.06 -5.03 -15.91
N SER A 121 -28.77 -4.41 -16.83
CA SER A 121 -29.96 -4.98 -17.48
C SER A 121 -29.49 -5.84 -18.66
N GLY A 122 -29.69 -7.15 -18.57
CA GLY A 122 -29.39 -8.14 -19.61
C GLY A 122 -29.29 -9.54 -19.04
#